data_AF-A0ABD5ZDE4-F1
#
_entry.id   AF-A0ABD5ZDE4-F1
#
_cell.length_a   1.000
_cell.length_b   1.000
_cell.length_c   1.000
_cell.angle_alpha   90.00
_cell.angle_beta   90.00
_cell.angle_gamma   90.00
#
_symmetry.space_group_name_H-M   'P 1'
#
loop_
_entity.id
_entity.type
_entity.pdbx_description
1 polymer ?
#
loop_
_entity_poly.entity_id
_entity_poly.type
_entity_poly.pdbx_seq_one_letter_code
_entity_poly.pdbx_strand_id
1 'polypeptide(L)'
;MNFGDTLRSGQAGKAVSPQCKQFGESKASELRSVHETTDVWELAAREGVTVRRSDWDGVDRLRLFGTYADGVITLYDAQIPALSETLEIEESLATELVLAHELGHHVLDASELASKPRSPWRKMLSPWGSSAETERAIEEQATHWFALELLGDRLPETARRKLRRGVEDTT
;
A
#
# COMPACT_ATOMS: atom_id res chain seq x y z
N MET A 1 20.42 3.99 -0.02
CA MET A 1 19.33 3.80 0.97
C MET A 1 18.34 2.84 0.36
N ASN A 2 18.12 1.71 1.03
CA ASN A 2 17.24 0.64 0.58
C ASN A 2 15.79 1.04 0.88
N PHE A 3 14.83 0.48 0.16
CA PHE A 3 13.39 0.60 0.43
C PHE A 3 12.98 0.34 1.89
N GLY A 4 13.82 -0.32 2.69
CA GLY A 4 13.60 -0.57 4.12
C GLY A 4 13.98 0.59 5.06
N ASP A 5 14.56 1.70 4.58
CA ASP A 5 15.05 2.77 5.46
C ASP A 5 13.95 3.75 5.92
N THR A 6 12.75 3.73 5.32
CA THR A 6 11.58 4.49 5.81
C THR A 6 11.00 3.91 7.10
N LEU A 7 11.51 2.77 7.57
CA LEU A 7 10.88 1.94 8.61
C LEU A 7 11.72 1.83 9.89
N ARG A 8 12.87 2.52 9.95
CA ARG A 8 13.76 2.50 11.11
C ARG A 8 13.44 3.60 12.12
N SER A 9 12.27 3.52 12.74
CA SER A 9 12.07 4.02 14.11
C SER A 9 11.62 2.85 14.96
N GLY A 10 12.54 2.36 15.80
CA GLY A 10 12.57 0.97 16.22
C GLY A 10 11.44 0.50 17.14
N GLN A 11 11.14 -0.79 17.02
CA GLN A 11 10.75 -1.70 18.10
C GLN A 11 10.73 -3.14 17.55
N ALA A 12 10.93 -4.10 18.44
CA ALA A 12 11.27 -5.49 18.14
C ALA A 12 10.38 -6.21 17.12
N GLY A 13 11.04 -6.86 16.15
CA GLY A 13 10.50 -7.74 15.12
C GLY A 13 9.36 -8.64 15.58
N LYS A 14 8.18 -8.34 15.04
CA LYS A 14 7.08 -9.28 14.87
C LYS A 14 7.06 -9.68 13.40
N ALA A 15 7.19 -10.98 13.14
CA ALA A 15 7.13 -11.55 11.81
C ALA A 15 5.90 -11.04 11.03
N VAL A 16 6.06 -10.83 9.72
CA VAL A 16 4.97 -10.59 8.78
C VAL A 16 3.81 -11.49 9.14
N SER A 17 2.68 -10.92 9.56
CA SER A 17 1.52 -11.76 9.81
C SER A 17 1.05 -12.30 8.46
N PRO A 18 1.01 -13.62 8.23
CA PRO A 18 0.43 -14.20 7.01
C PRO A 18 -1.00 -13.68 6.73
N GLN A 19 -1.66 -13.18 7.77
CA GLN A 19 -2.99 -12.61 7.74
C GLN A 19 -3.02 -11.23 7.06
N CYS A 20 -1.95 -10.40 7.13
CA CYS A 20 -1.86 -9.12 6.39
C CYS A 20 -1.78 -9.38 4.89
N LYS A 21 -0.94 -10.33 4.50
CA LYS A 21 -0.80 -10.77 3.12
C LYS A 21 -2.12 -11.30 2.57
N GLN A 22 -2.70 -12.29 3.25
CA GLN A 22 -3.96 -12.91 2.83
C GLN A 22 -5.09 -11.87 2.72
N PHE A 23 -5.16 -10.92 3.64
CA PHE A 23 -6.18 -9.88 3.63
C PHE A 23 -6.00 -8.91 2.45
N GLY A 24 -4.79 -8.38 2.25
CA GLY A 24 -4.49 -7.48 1.12
C GLY A 24 -4.76 -8.14 -0.23
N GLU A 25 -4.27 -9.38 -0.43
CA GLU A 25 -4.48 -10.16 -1.65
C GLU A 25 -5.98 -10.44 -1.90
N SER A 26 -6.71 -10.81 -0.84
CA SER A 26 -8.15 -11.05 -0.94
C SER A 26 -8.91 -9.79 -1.34
N LYS A 27 -8.56 -8.63 -0.77
CA LYS A 27 -9.24 -7.36 -1.07
C LYS A 27 -8.95 -6.84 -2.46
N ALA A 28 -7.72 -6.98 -2.95
CA ALA A 28 -7.39 -6.67 -4.33
C ALA A 28 -8.17 -7.55 -5.31
N SER A 29 -8.27 -8.86 -5.01
CA SER A 29 -9.02 -9.80 -5.84
C SER A 29 -10.53 -9.56 -5.82
N GLU A 30 -11.10 -9.27 -4.65
CA GLU A 30 -12.51 -8.86 -4.50
C GLU A 30 -12.80 -7.60 -5.34
N LEU A 31 -11.96 -6.57 -5.21
CA LEU A 31 -12.14 -5.32 -5.95
C LEU A 31 -12.11 -5.53 -7.47
N ARG A 32 -11.13 -6.29 -7.99
CA ARG A 32 -11.08 -6.66 -9.41
C ARG A 32 -12.32 -7.44 -9.86
N SER A 33 -12.82 -8.34 -9.02
CA SER A 33 -14.00 -9.15 -9.34
C SER A 33 -15.28 -8.33 -9.36
N VAL A 34 -15.42 -7.35 -8.47
CA VAL A 34 -16.60 -6.47 -8.40
C VAL A 34 -16.66 -5.55 -9.61
N HIS A 35 -15.52 -5.00 -10.03
CA HIS A 35 -15.45 -4.01 -11.10
C HIS A 35 -15.06 -4.57 -12.47
N GLU A 36 -14.70 -5.85 -12.56
CA GLU A 36 -14.35 -6.53 -13.80
C GLU A 36 -13.22 -5.84 -14.59
N THR A 37 -12.28 -5.20 -13.89
CA THR A 37 -11.13 -4.50 -14.49
C THR A 37 -9.87 -4.69 -13.65
N THR A 38 -8.73 -4.57 -14.31
CA THR A 38 -7.39 -4.58 -13.69
C THR A 38 -6.69 -3.22 -13.80
N ASP A 39 -7.35 -2.24 -14.44
CA ASP A 39 -6.84 -0.88 -14.55
C ASP A 39 -7.02 -0.14 -13.22
N VAL A 40 -5.91 0.25 -12.59
CA VAL A 40 -5.92 0.87 -11.25
C VAL A 40 -6.60 2.24 -11.26
N TRP A 41 -6.48 3.01 -12.35
CA TRP A 41 -7.12 4.31 -12.49
C TRP A 41 -8.63 4.17 -12.59
N GLU A 42 -9.09 3.18 -13.36
CA GLU A 42 -10.50 2.86 -13.46
C GLU A 42 -11.07 2.39 -12.12
N LEU A 43 -10.34 1.54 -11.39
CA LEU A 43 -10.73 1.10 -10.05
C LEU A 43 -10.85 2.27 -9.07
N ALA A 44 -9.88 3.18 -9.05
CA ALA A 44 -9.96 4.38 -8.19
C ALA A 44 -11.20 5.23 -8.53
N ALA A 45 -11.49 5.44 -9.82
CA ALA A 45 -12.66 6.18 -10.24
C ALA A 45 -13.98 5.49 -9.83
N ARG A 46 -14.06 4.16 -9.95
CA ARG A 46 -15.25 3.37 -9.59
C ARG A 46 -15.49 3.30 -8.07
N GLU A 47 -14.43 3.33 -7.28
CA GLU A 47 -14.49 3.50 -5.82
C GLU A 47 -14.80 4.95 -5.39
N GLY A 48 -14.98 5.87 -6.35
CA GLY A 48 -15.27 7.28 -6.05
C GLY A 48 -14.08 8.06 -5.50
N VAL A 49 -12.86 7.54 -5.70
CA VAL A 49 -11.62 8.18 -5.26
C VAL A 49 -11.14 9.18 -6.31
N THR A 50 -10.87 10.41 -5.87
CA THR A 50 -10.28 11.44 -6.73
C THR A 50 -8.77 11.31 -6.73
N VAL A 51 -8.15 11.15 -7.89
CA VAL A 51 -6.69 11.15 -8.01
C VAL A 51 -6.19 12.53 -8.46
N ARG A 52 -5.20 13.06 -7.76
CA ARG A 52 -4.52 14.33 -8.08
C ARG A 52 -3.03 14.10 -8.19
N ARG A 53 -2.38 15.00 -8.93
CA ARG A 53 -0.92 15.02 -9.10
C ARG A 53 -0.36 16.27 -8.45
N SER A 54 0.82 16.15 -7.86
CA SER A 54 1.53 17.24 -7.20
C SER A 54 3.00 17.16 -7.56
N ASP A 55 3.60 18.32 -7.90
CA ASP A 55 5.03 18.45 -8.14
C ASP A 55 5.84 18.63 -6.85
N TRP A 56 5.21 18.43 -5.69
CA TRP A 56 5.91 18.49 -4.42
C TRP A 56 7.02 17.43 -4.36
N ASP A 57 8.23 17.88 -4.10
CA ASP A 57 9.47 17.11 -4.17
C ASP A 57 9.91 16.56 -2.81
N GLY A 58 9.25 16.97 -1.72
CA GLY A 58 9.48 16.44 -0.38
C GLY A 58 9.89 17.50 0.64
N VAL A 59 10.38 17.00 1.78
CA VAL A 59 11.23 17.73 2.72
C VAL A 59 12.45 16.85 2.94
N ASP A 60 13.64 17.43 3.10
CA ASP A 60 14.93 16.71 3.17
C ASP A 60 14.84 15.33 3.84
N ARG A 61 15.21 14.29 3.06
CA ARG A 61 15.24 12.85 3.42
C ARG A 61 13.90 12.12 3.52
N LEU A 62 12.76 12.81 3.45
CA LEU A 62 11.45 12.14 3.42
C LEU A 62 11.06 11.79 1.98
N ARG A 63 10.90 10.50 1.71
CA ARG A 63 10.28 10.00 0.47
C ARG A 63 8.85 9.60 0.76
N LEU A 64 7.92 10.26 0.09
CA LEU A 64 6.47 10.08 0.16
C LEU A 64 5.99 10.15 -1.29
N PHE A 65 5.68 8.99 -1.86
CA PHE A 65 5.35 8.87 -3.29
C PHE A 65 3.86 9.14 -3.57
N GLY A 66 3.01 8.86 -2.58
CA GLY A 66 1.59 9.15 -2.60
C GLY A 66 1.06 9.43 -1.20
N THR A 67 -0.16 9.95 -1.12
CA THR A 67 -0.99 9.95 0.10
C THR A 67 -2.45 9.74 -0.24
N TYR A 68 -3.17 9.12 0.68
CA TYR A 68 -4.62 9.05 0.71
C TYR A 68 -5.19 9.83 1.91
N ALA A 69 -6.15 10.72 1.66
CA ALA A 69 -6.94 11.38 2.69
C ALA A 69 -8.33 11.77 2.16
N ASP A 70 -9.38 11.47 2.92
CA ASP A 70 -10.77 11.91 2.66
C ASP A 70 -11.26 11.65 1.22
N GLY A 71 -10.97 10.47 0.67
CA GLY A 71 -11.38 10.10 -0.70
C GLY A 71 -10.51 10.72 -1.81
N VAL A 72 -9.38 11.35 -1.46
CA VAL A 72 -8.44 11.93 -2.41
C VAL A 72 -7.09 11.23 -2.29
N ILE A 73 -6.60 10.72 -3.42
CA ILE A 73 -5.23 10.25 -3.58
C ILE A 73 -4.42 11.37 -4.23
N THR A 74 -3.28 11.73 -3.63
CA THR A 74 -2.30 12.64 -4.22
C THR A 74 -1.05 11.86 -4.59
N LEU A 75 -0.67 11.87 -5.86
CA LEU A 75 0.58 11.29 -6.37
C LEU A 75 1.64 12.40 -6.48
N TYR A 76 2.84 12.15 -5.95
CA TYR A 76 3.94 13.11 -5.94
C TYR A 76 4.91 12.82 -7.10
N ASP A 77 4.65 13.45 -8.25
CA ASP A 77 5.31 13.14 -9.52
C ASP A 77 6.83 13.31 -9.45
N ALA A 78 7.32 14.31 -8.71
CA ALA A 78 8.74 14.56 -8.55
C ALA A 78 9.51 13.41 -7.88
N GLN A 79 8.82 12.51 -7.16
CA GLN A 79 9.44 11.39 -6.45
C GLN A 79 9.32 10.05 -7.20
N ILE A 80 8.43 9.94 -8.18
CA ILE A 80 8.20 8.70 -8.95
C ILE A 80 9.43 8.23 -9.75
N PRO A 81 10.24 9.11 -10.38
CA PRO A 81 11.43 8.66 -11.11
C PRO A 81 12.43 7.90 -10.22
N ALA A 82 12.63 8.36 -8.98
CA ALA A 82 13.52 7.69 -8.04
C ALA A 82 12.98 6.30 -7.62
N LEU A 83 11.66 6.16 -7.52
CA LEU A 83 10.98 4.89 -7.25
C LEU A 83 11.16 3.91 -8.42
N SER A 84 10.89 4.39 -9.63
CA SER A 84 11.06 3.68 -10.90
C SER A 84 12.49 3.14 -11.05
N GLU A 85 13.50 3.99 -10.82
CA GLU A 85 14.92 3.60 -10.87
C GLU A 85 15.24 2.52 -9.83
N THR A 86 14.78 2.69 -8.59
CA THR A 86 15.07 1.75 -7.50
C THR A 86 14.49 0.36 -7.78
N LEU A 87 13.27 0.31 -8.35
CA LEU A 87 12.57 -0.91 -8.68
C LEU A 87 12.93 -1.48 -10.06
N GLU A 88 13.61 -0.70 -10.90
CA GLU A 88 13.91 -1.03 -12.30
C GLU A 88 12.63 -1.32 -13.11
N ILE A 89 11.64 -0.42 -12.99
CA ILE A 89 10.36 -0.49 -13.71
C ILE A 89 10.07 0.83 -14.43
N GLU A 90 9.23 0.80 -15.45
CA GLU A 90 8.75 2.02 -16.12
C GLU A 90 8.08 2.99 -15.14
N GLU A 91 8.25 4.30 -15.35
CA GLU A 91 7.66 5.33 -14.49
C GLU A 91 6.13 5.25 -14.42
N SER A 92 5.48 4.87 -15.53
CA SER A 92 4.04 4.64 -15.57
C SER A 92 3.62 3.49 -14.63
N LEU A 93 4.39 2.40 -14.60
CA LEU A 93 4.14 1.27 -13.71
C LEU A 93 4.46 1.61 -12.25
N ALA A 94 5.49 2.42 -12.00
CA ALA A 94 5.77 2.96 -10.67
C ALA A 94 4.63 3.86 -10.17
N THR A 95 4.09 4.71 -11.04
CA THR A 95 2.92 5.55 -10.75
C THR A 95 1.71 4.69 -10.37
N GLU A 96 1.43 3.66 -11.17
CA GLU A 96 0.33 2.74 -10.89
C GLU A 96 0.54 1.92 -9.61
N LEU A 97 1.78 1.58 -9.26
CA LEU A 97 2.10 0.90 -8.00
C LEU A 97 1.78 1.77 -6.80
N VAL A 98 2.15 3.05 -6.85
CA VAL A 98 1.82 4.02 -5.81
C VAL A 98 0.31 4.21 -5.74
N LEU A 99 -0.36 4.41 -6.87
CA LEU A 99 -1.82 4.54 -6.90
C LEU A 99 -2.51 3.30 -6.32
N ALA A 100 -2.05 2.10 -6.65
CA ALA A 100 -2.61 0.85 -6.14
C ALA A 100 -2.42 0.73 -4.62
N HIS A 101 -1.28 1.19 -4.10
CA HIS A 101 -1.01 1.23 -2.67
C HIS A 101 -1.96 2.19 -1.94
N GLU A 102 -2.09 3.43 -2.43
CA GLU A 102 -2.99 4.43 -1.83
C GLU A 102 -4.47 4.03 -1.96
N LEU A 103 -4.86 3.40 -3.07
CA LEU A 103 -6.19 2.81 -3.24
C LEU A 103 -6.42 1.67 -2.24
N GLY A 104 -5.37 0.92 -1.91
CA GLY A 104 -5.38 -0.05 -0.82
C GLY A 104 -5.83 0.58 0.49
N HIS A 105 -5.27 1.73 0.89
CA HIS A 105 -5.71 2.43 2.10
C HIS A 105 -7.20 2.75 2.05
N HIS A 106 -7.69 3.29 0.94
CA HIS A 106 -9.11 3.55 0.76
C HIS A 106 -9.99 2.30 0.95
N VAL A 107 -9.68 1.21 0.24
CA VAL A 107 -10.48 -0.02 0.27
C VAL A 107 -10.46 -0.68 1.64
N LEU A 108 -9.29 -0.72 2.28
CA LEU A 108 -9.16 -1.31 3.61
C LEU A 108 -9.88 -0.46 4.66
N ASP A 109 -9.77 0.87 4.61
CA ASP A 109 -10.50 1.80 5.48
C ASP A 109 -12.03 1.71 5.28
N ALA A 110 -12.49 1.68 4.03
CA ALA A 110 -13.92 1.58 3.70
C ALA A 110 -14.52 0.25 4.18
N SER A 111 -13.75 -0.84 4.10
CA SER A 111 -14.14 -2.14 4.63
C SER A 111 -14.33 -2.11 6.16
N GLU A 112 -13.69 -1.17 6.86
CA GLU A 112 -13.83 -0.94 8.30
C GLU A 112 -14.90 0.12 8.66
N LEU A 113 -15.12 1.15 7.85
CA LEU A 113 -16.13 2.21 8.07
C LEU A 113 -17.58 1.70 8.08
N ALA A 114 -17.84 0.56 7.45
CA ALA A 114 -19.11 -0.16 7.61
C ALA A 114 -19.29 -0.78 9.02
N SER A 115 -18.26 -0.78 9.88
CA SER A 115 -18.23 -1.46 11.17
C SER A 115 -17.41 -0.74 12.27
N LYS A 116 -18.02 0.20 13.01
CA LYS A 116 -17.47 0.68 14.31
C LYS A 116 -17.37 -0.47 15.35
N PRO A 117 -16.59 -0.37 16.46
CA PRO A 117 -15.38 0.43 16.72
C PRO A 117 -14.13 -0.42 17.03
N ARG A 118 -14.13 -1.75 16.81
CA ARG A 118 -12.93 -2.59 16.90
C ARG A 118 -13.08 -3.75 15.93
N SER A 119 -12.50 -3.58 14.74
CA SER A 119 -12.47 -4.57 13.66
C SER A 119 -12.15 -5.97 14.20
N PRO A 120 -12.98 -6.99 13.91
CA PRO A 120 -12.71 -8.38 14.27
C PRO A 120 -11.36 -8.87 13.73
N TRP A 121 -10.93 -8.33 12.58
CA TRP A 121 -9.62 -8.62 12.02
C TRP A 121 -8.50 -7.91 12.80
N ARG A 122 -8.65 -6.63 13.18
CA ARG A 122 -7.70 -5.96 14.10
C ARG A 122 -7.55 -6.73 15.42
N LYS A 123 -8.63 -7.32 15.95
CA LYS A 123 -8.58 -8.24 17.12
C LYS A 123 -7.90 -9.57 16.81
N MET A 124 -8.09 -10.12 15.61
CA MET A 124 -7.47 -11.38 15.17
C MET A 124 -5.95 -11.23 14.98
N LEU A 125 -5.52 -10.08 14.47
CA LEU A 125 -4.11 -9.75 14.27
C LEU A 125 -3.39 -9.31 15.55
N SER A 126 -4.16 -8.93 16.56
CA SER A 126 -3.63 -8.38 17.79
C SER A 126 -4.41 -8.90 19.00
N PRO A 127 -4.13 -10.14 19.43
CA PRO A 127 -4.90 -10.77 20.49
C PRO A 127 -4.75 -10.04 21.85
N TRP A 128 -3.73 -9.18 22.01
CA TRP A 128 -3.43 -8.44 23.23
C TRP A 128 -3.19 -6.97 22.89
N GLY A 129 -4.17 -6.10 23.18
CA GLY A 129 -4.16 -4.63 23.06
C GLY A 129 -2.98 -4.01 22.33
N SER A 130 -3.12 -3.79 21.02
CA SER A 130 -2.13 -3.12 20.18
C SER A 130 -2.07 -1.61 20.46
N SER A 131 -0.88 -1.04 20.37
CA SER A 131 -0.71 0.41 20.20
C SER A 131 -1.18 0.83 18.81
N ALA A 132 -1.60 2.10 18.65
CA ALA A 132 -1.99 2.67 17.36
C ALA A 132 -0.88 2.53 16.28
N GLU A 133 0.39 2.52 16.71
CA GLU A 133 1.55 2.30 15.85
C GLU A 133 1.57 0.88 15.25
N THR A 134 1.14 -0.14 16.02
CA THR A 134 1.06 -1.52 15.53
C THR A 134 -0.06 -1.69 14.51
N GLU A 135 -1.20 -1.02 14.72
CA GLU A 135 -2.34 -1.08 13.79
C GLU A 135 -2.00 -0.44 12.44
N ARG A 136 -1.34 0.73 12.47
CA ARG A 136 -0.88 1.40 11.25
C ARG A 136 0.15 0.57 10.47
N ALA A 137 1.08 -0.08 11.16
CA ALA A 137 2.06 -0.95 10.52
C ALA A 137 1.43 -2.18 9.83
N ILE A 138 0.36 -2.72 10.43
CA ILE A 138 -0.42 -3.82 9.86
C ILE A 138 -1.15 -3.39 8.59
N GLU A 139 -1.80 -2.23 8.64
CA GLU A 139 -2.54 -1.65 7.53
C GLU A 139 -1.59 -1.38 6.35
N GLU A 140 -0.47 -0.71 6.62
CA GLU A 140 0.60 -0.45 5.66
C GLU A 140 1.12 -1.75 4.99
N GLN A 141 1.30 -2.81 5.76
CA GLN A 141 1.71 -4.11 5.18
C GLN A 141 0.61 -4.70 4.30
N ALA A 142 -0.66 -4.60 4.70
CA ALA A 142 -1.78 -5.09 3.90
C ALA A 142 -1.96 -4.29 2.60
N THR A 143 -1.76 -2.97 2.61
CA THR A 143 -1.81 -2.13 1.38
C THR A 143 -0.67 -2.44 0.43
N HIS A 144 0.52 -2.77 0.93
CA HIS A 144 1.60 -3.29 0.10
C HIS A 144 1.22 -4.59 -0.61
N TRP A 145 0.69 -5.58 0.13
CA TRP A 145 0.26 -6.84 -0.47
C TRP A 145 -0.92 -6.66 -1.43
N PHE A 146 -1.83 -5.75 -1.11
CA PHE A 146 -2.92 -5.34 -2.02
C PHE A 146 -2.37 -4.81 -3.35
N ALA A 147 -1.41 -3.87 -3.31
CA ALA A 147 -0.82 -3.29 -4.53
C ALA A 147 -0.07 -4.34 -5.36
N LEU A 148 0.68 -5.23 -4.70
CA LEU A 148 1.37 -6.33 -5.35
C LEU A 148 0.41 -7.30 -6.04
N GLU A 149 -0.69 -7.65 -5.39
CA GLU A 149 -1.71 -8.53 -5.97
C GLU A 149 -2.44 -7.86 -7.14
N LEU A 150 -2.74 -6.57 -7.02
CA LEU A 150 -3.48 -5.83 -8.04
C LEU A 150 -2.68 -5.74 -9.34
N LEU A 151 -1.38 -5.41 -9.24
CA LEU A 151 -0.50 -5.31 -10.41
C LEU A 151 0.05 -6.66 -10.89
N GLY A 152 0.15 -7.65 -10.01
CA GLY A 152 0.41 -9.06 -10.34
C GLY A 152 1.58 -9.26 -11.31
N ASP A 153 1.29 -9.79 -12.50
CA ASP A 153 2.26 -10.15 -13.52
C ASP A 153 2.78 -8.97 -14.35
N ARG A 154 2.23 -7.77 -14.16
CA ARG A 154 2.76 -6.55 -14.80
C ARG A 154 4.07 -6.11 -14.17
N LEU A 155 4.30 -6.45 -12.90
CA LEU A 155 5.56 -6.19 -12.22
C LEU A 155 6.62 -7.24 -12.60
N PRO A 156 7.83 -6.82 -13.03
CA PRO A 156 8.94 -7.74 -13.22
C PRO A 156 9.26 -8.53 -11.95
N GLU A 157 9.71 -9.77 -12.12
CA GLU A 157 10.03 -10.65 -10.97
C GLU A 157 11.13 -10.07 -10.07
N THR A 158 12.04 -9.26 -10.61
CA THR A 158 13.04 -8.50 -9.84
C THR A 158 12.39 -7.48 -8.92
N ALA A 159 11.46 -6.67 -9.44
CA ALA A 159 10.71 -5.67 -8.68
C ALA A 159 9.82 -6.34 -7.61
N ARG A 160 9.10 -7.42 -7.96
CA ARG A 160 8.28 -8.19 -7.01
C ARG A 160 9.12 -8.72 -5.84
N ARG A 161 10.30 -9.26 -6.10
CA ARG A 161 11.20 -9.75 -5.04
C ARG A 161 11.74 -8.61 -4.17
N LYS A 162 12.10 -7.46 -4.75
CA LYS A 162 12.54 -6.28 -3.98
C LYS A 162 11.44 -5.79 -3.04
N LEU A 163 10.21 -5.68 -3.54
CA LEU A 163 9.05 -5.23 -2.76
C LEU A 163 8.66 -6.23 -1.67
N ARG A 164 8.59 -7.54 -1.98
CA ARG A 164 8.31 -8.58 -0.98
C ARG A 164 9.35 -8.60 0.14
N ARG A 165 10.64 -8.52 -0.21
CA ARG A 165 11.71 -8.39 0.79
C ARG A 165 11.59 -7.10 1.59
N GLY A 166 11.28 -5.97 0.97
CA GLY A 166 11.04 -4.71 1.68
C GLY A 166 9.96 -4.85 2.75
N VAL A 167 8.83 -5.47 2.42
CA VAL A 167 7.73 -5.77 3.35
C VAL A 167 8.16 -6.74 4.44
N GLU A 168 9.01 -7.72 4.12
CA GLU A 168 9.53 -8.72 5.06
C GLU A 168 10.65 -8.18 5.98
N ASP A 169 11.46 -7.23 5.50
CA ASP A 169 12.62 -6.63 6.19
C ASP A 169 12.24 -5.39 7.03
N THR A 170 10.97 -4.98 6.99
CA THR A 170 10.37 -3.92 7.82
C THR A 170 10.28 -4.30 9.31
N THR A 171 10.82 -5.46 9.68
CA THR A 171 10.69 -6.15 10.96
C THR A 171 11.90 -5.97 11.88
#